data_AF-A0A150GM62-F1
#
_entry.id   AF-A0A150GM62-F1
#
_cell.length_a   1.000
_cell.length_b   1.000
_cell.length_c   1.000
_cell.angle_alpha   90.00
_cell.angle_beta   90.00
_cell.angle_gamma   90.00
#
_symmetry.space_group_name_H-M   'P 1'
#
loop_
_entity.id
_entity.type
_entity.pdbx_description
1 polymer ?
#
loop_
_entity_poly.entity_id
_entity_poly.type
_entity_poly.pdbx_seq_one_letter_code
_entity_poly.pdbx_strand_id
1 'polypeptide(L)'
;MAVPAAISLADGYGMHDDIYTEYMRYLGLALNLGVRFVELDVHWIQVARLFGHPPVEWDAETVGCNPSLSSLPTKDQRSFSSAVSEVAAWLLASQGSPSPSPRDDEFLVVYLDDQPDLAQWGHVGELLEQVTAAIPRDLIVSPAELRAITLEQGAPPSIDMLVGRYGKRVLLMSASDYGPAMDHLAHTHHSLCNLSEPLFRSM
;
A
#
# COMPACT_ATOMS: atom_id res chain seq x y z
N MET A 1 -21.57 -6.61 1.13
CA MET A 1 -20.58 -5.54 1.27
C MET A 1 -19.31 -6.09 0.68
N ALA A 2 -18.82 -5.52 -0.42
CA ALA A 2 -17.52 -5.87 -0.98
C ALA A 2 -16.43 -5.31 -0.05
N VAL A 3 -15.27 -5.95 0.02
CA VAL A 3 -14.15 -5.48 0.86
C VAL A 3 -12.86 -5.78 0.10
N PRO A 4 -11.90 -4.84 0.03
CA PRO A 4 -10.62 -5.09 -0.59
C PRO A 4 -9.81 -6.13 0.21
N ALA A 5 -9.11 -7.00 -0.51
CA ALA A 5 -8.14 -7.95 0.03
C ALA A 5 -6.72 -7.50 -0.34
N ALA A 6 -5.75 -7.81 0.53
CA ALA A 6 -4.33 -7.55 0.31
C ALA A 6 -3.48 -8.79 0.61
N ILE A 7 -2.51 -9.07 -0.26
CA ILE A 7 -1.37 -9.97 0.00
C ILE A 7 -0.12 -9.08 0.13
N SER A 8 0.87 -9.46 0.95
CA SER A 8 2.09 -8.66 1.09
C SER A 8 3.36 -9.49 0.93
N LEU A 9 4.31 -8.93 0.16
CA LEU A 9 5.65 -9.42 -0.17
C LEU A 9 5.71 -10.54 -1.23
N ALA A 10 5.98 -10.07 -2.45
CA ALA A 10 6.49 -10.79 -3.61
C ALA A 10 5.58 -11.88 -4.17
N ASP A 11 4.49 -11.50 -4.85
CA ASP A 11 4.01 -12.32 -5.99
C ASP A 11 4.99 -12.18 -7.17
N GLY A 12 6.19 -12.67 -6.95
CA GLY A 12 6.97 -13.17 -8.06
C GLY A 12 6.33 -14.48 -8.46
N TYR A 13 5.42 -14.44 -9.44
CA TYR A 13 5.01 -15.60 -10.23
C TYR A 13 6.19 -16.56 -10.43
N GLY A 14 6.31 -17.60 -9.60
CA GLY A 14 7.57 -18.35 -9.55
C GLY A 14 7.79 -19.28 -8.36
N MET A 15 7.07 -20.40 -8.34
CA MET A 15 7.50 -21.71 -7.80
C MET A 15 8.33 -21.69 -6.50
N HIS A 16 7.71 -21.49 -5.33
CA HIS A 16 7.94 -22.21 -4.05
C HIS A 16 7.22 -21.50 -2.87
N ASP A 17 5.88 -21.53 -2.89
CA ASP A 17 5.01 -20.88 -1.88
C ASP A 17 4.98 -21.57 -0.50
N ASP A 18 5.56 -22.77 -0.37
CA ASP A 18 5.45 -23.58 0.84
C ASP A 18 6.25 -23.03 2.04
N ILE A 19 7.18 -22.10 1.80
CA ILE A 19 8.07 -21.54 2.84
C ILE A 19 7.57 -20.18 3.38
N TYR A 20 6.74 -19.46 2.62
CA TYR A 20 6.36 -18.07 2.94
C TYR A 20 4.93 -17.90 3.46
N THR A 21 4.14 -18.97 3.51
CA THR A 21 2.73 -18.93 3.95
C THR A 21 2.55 -18.39 5.38
N GLU A 22 3.54 -18.55 6.26
CA GLU A 22 3.51 -18.03 7.64
C GLU A 22 4.15 -16.63 7.77
N TYR A 23 5.02 -16.21 6.84
CA TYR A 23 5.59 -14.85 6.82
C TYR A 23 4.54 -13.80 6.46
N MET A 24 3.59 -14.18 5.61
CA MET A 24 2.41 -13.40 5.19
C MET A 24 1.50 -12.97 6.36
N ARG A 25 1.69 -13.53 7.58
CA ARG A 25 0.86 -13.22 8.76
C ARG A 25 1.32 -12.02 9.58
N TYR A 26 2.57 -11.54 9.43
CA TYR A 26 3.15 -10.56 10.35
C TYR A 26 3.92 -9.45 9.63
N LEU A 27 3.21 -8.47 9.06
CA LEU A 27 3.80 -7.25 8.48
C LEU A 27 4.70 -6.54 9.49
N GLY A 28 4.28 -6.45 10.74
CA GLY A 28 5.04 -5.85 11.83
C GLY A 28 6.38 -6.55 12.08
N LEU A 29 6.48 -7.87 11.82
CA LEU A 29 7.76 -8.58 11.93
C LEU A 29 8.72 -8.13 10.82
N ALA A 30 8.27 -8.08 9.56
CA ALA A 30 9.08 -7.59 8.45
C ALA A 30 9.57 -6.15 8.69
N LEU A 31 8.68 -5.28 9.19
CA LEU A 31 9.02 -3.90 9.55
C LEU A 31 10.04 -3.85 10.70
N ASN A 32 9.91 -4.71 11.72
CA ASN A 32 10.93 -4.81 12.79
C ASN A 32 12.29 -5.35 12.30
N LEU A 33 12.32 -6.07 11.17
CA LEU A 33 13.55 -6.57 10.52
C LEU A 33 14.19 -5.55 9.56
N GLY A 34 13.60 -4.36 9.40
CA GLY A 34 14.18 -3.27 8.61
C GLY A 34 13.56 -3.07 7.22
N VAL A 35 12.50 -3.80 6.87
CA VAL A 35 11.76 -3.56 5.61
C VAL A 35 11.07 -2.20 5.68
N ARG A 36 11.28 -1.34 4.67
CA ARG A 36 10.66 -0.01 4.56
C ARG A 36 9.89 0.22 3.26
N PHE A 37 9.92 -0.79 2.39
CA PHE A 37 9.13 -0.84 1.18
C PHE A 37 8.12 -1.99 1.32
N VAL A 38 6.84 -1.68 1.29
CA VAL A 38 5.75 -2.66 1.46
C VAL A 38 4.88 -2.61 0.22
N GLU A 39 4.83 -3.72 -0.50
CA GLU A 39 3.90 -3.95 -1.61
C GLU A 39 2.66 -4.69 -1.09
N LEU A 40 1.49 -4.21 -1.50
CA LEU A 40 0.18 -4.78 -1.19
C LEU A 40 -0.54 -5.10 -2.49
N ASP A 41 -0.76 -6.39 -2.79
CA ASP A 41 -1.54 -6.82 -3.95
C ASP A 41 -3.03 -6.58 -3.69
N VAL A 42 -3.64 -5.59 -4.36
CA VAL A 42 -5.01 -5.16 -4.06
C VAL A 42 -5.99 -5.81 -5.02
N HIS A 43 -6.86 -6.67 -4.48
CA HIS A 43 -7.94 -7.28 -5.24
C HIS A 43 -9.32 -6.95 -4.67
N TRP A 44 -10.29 -6.73 -5.56
CA TRP A 44 -11.67 -6.47 -5.18
C TRP A 44 -12.52 -7.73 -5.28
N ILE A 45 -12.80 -8.37 -4.15
CA ILE A 45 -13.52 -9.65 -4.11
C ILE A 45 -14.96 -9.42 -3.61
N GLN A 46 -15.94 -9.62 -4.49
CA GLN A 46 -17.35 -9.73 -4.09
C GLN A 46 -17.66 -11.14 -3.58
N VAL A 47 -17.68 -11.34 -2.26
CA VAL A 47 -18.03 -12.62 -1.59
C VAL A 47 -19.49 -13.07 -1.85
N ALA A 48 -20.31 -12.26 -2.53
CA ALA A 48 -21.75 -12.48 -2.70
C ALA A 48 -22.14 -13.64 -3.64
N ARG A 49 -21.19 -14.38 -4.23
CA ARG A 49 -21.51 -15.50 -5.14
C ARG A 49 -21.77 -16.84 -4.45
N LEU A 50 -21.33 -17.05 -3.20
CA LEU A 50 -21.59 -18.31 -2.49
C LEU A 50 -23.08 -18.55 -2.16
N PHE A 51 -23.94 -17.54 -2.36
CA PHE A 51 -25.37 -17.57 -2.03
C PHE A 51 -26.32 -17.20 -3.20
N GLY A 52 -25.83 -17.07 -4.44
CA GLY A 52 -26.69 -16.98 -5.64
C GLY A 52 -26.99 -15.58 -6.23
N HIS A 53 -26.02 -14.66 -6.35
CA HIS A 53 -26.20 -13.31 -6.95
C HIS A 53 -25.37 -13.05 -8.24
N PRO A 54 -25.82 -12.15 -9.16
CA PRO A 54 -25.08 -11.70 -10.35
C PRO A 54 -24.33 -10.35 -10.13
N PRO A 55 -23.42 -9.94 -11.05
CA PRO A 55 -22.18 -10.57 -11.48
C PRO A 55 -20.99 -10.15 -10.60
N VAL A 56 -19.99 -11.03 -10.50
CA VAL A 56 -18.64 -10.65 -10.03
C VAL A 56 -17.99 -9.85 -11.16
N GLU A 57 -17.31 -8.77 -10.81
CA GLU A 57 -16.53 -7.98 -11.76
C GLU A 57 -15.20 -8.70 -11.97
N TRP A 58 -15.00 -9.19 -13.20
CA TRP A 58 -13.82 -9.93 -13.61
C TRP A 58 -13.15 -9.15 -14.76
N ASP A 59 -11.83 -9.09 -14.70
CA ASP A 59 -10.87 -8.79 -15.75
C ASP A 59 -9.90 -9.98 -15.90
N ALA A 60 -8.95 -9.92 -16.84
CA ALA A 60 -8.02 -11.02 -17.12
C ALA A 60 -7.02 -11.30 -15.98
N GLU A 61 -6.81 -10.35 -15.07
CA GLU A 61 -5.91 -10.47 -13.91
C GLU A 61 -6.64 -11.10 -12.71
N THR A 62 -7.96 -10.93 -12.65
CA THR A 62 -8.86 -11.62 -11.69
C THR A 62 -9.31 -13.02 -12.16
N VAL A 63 -8.92 -13.48 -13.37
CA VAL A 63 -8.96 -14.90 -13.78
C VAL A 63 -7.89 -15.70 -13.01
N GLY A 64 -8.03 -15.69 -11.70
CA GLY A 64 -7.19 -16.37 -10.72
C GLY A 64 -7.94 -16.69 -9.42
N CYS A 65 -9.19 -16.25 -9.25
CA CYS A 65 -9.97 -16.61 -8.06
C CYS A 65 -10.65 -17.98 -8.22
N ASN A 66 -9.88 -19.01 -7.86
CA ASN A 66 -10.23 -20.38 -7.46
C ASN A 66 -9.72 -21.49 -8.42
N PRO A 67 -8.55 -22.11 -8.13
CA PRO A 67 -7.63 -21.79 -7.04
C PRO A 67 -6.82 -20.51 -7.32
N SER A 68 -6.45 -19.79 -6.25
CA SER A 68 -5.53 -18.64 -6.31
C SER A 68 -4.25 -19.03 -7.04
N LEU A 69 -3.78 -18.24 -8.00
CA LEU A 69 -2.45 -18.44 -8.60
C LEU A 69 -1.32 -18.08 -7.61
N SER A 70 -1.61 -17.34 -6.53
CA SER A 70 -0.73 -17.21 -5.35
C SER A 70 -0.81 -18.42 -4.40
N SER A 71 -1.51 -19.49 -4.78
CA SER A 71 -1.76 -20.71 -4.00
C SER A 71 -2.48 -20.51 -2.64
N LEU A 72 -2.79 -19.28 -2.24
CA LEU A 72 -3.43 -18.94 -0.97
C LEU A 72 -4.97 -19.05 -1.07
N PRO A 73 -5.62 -19.90 -0.25
CA PRO A 73 -7.08 -19.95 -0.19
C PRO A 73 -7.66 -18.59 0.23
N THR A 74 -8.80 -18.19 -0.35
CA THR A 74 -9.46 -16.90 -0.04
C THR A 74 -9.76 -16.70 1.45
N LYS A 75 -9.98 -17.80 2.21
CA LYS A 75 -10.15 -17.76 3.67
C LYS A 75 -8.89 -17.37 4.45
N ASP A 76 -7.73 -17.52 3.82
CA ASP A 76 -6.40 -17.24 4.36
C ASP A 76 -5.86 -15.90 3.81
N GLN A 77 -6.60 -15.26 2.89
CA GLN A 77 -6.32 -13.90 2.43
C GLN A 77 -6.73 -12.88 3.50
N ARG A 78 -5.91 -11.85 3.65
CA ARG A 78 -6.13 -10.77 4.62
C ARG A 78 -6.94 -9.65 3.97
N SER A 79 -7.79 -8.97 4.74
CA SER A 79 -8.40 -7.73 4.25
C SER A 79 -7.36 -6.62 4.12
N PHE A 80 -7.48 -5.78 3.09
CA PHE A 80 -6.62 -4.62 2.89
C PHE A 80 -6.63 -3.68 4.11
N SER A 81 -7.81 -3.38 4.63
CA SER A 81 -7.97 -2.59 5.87
C SER A 81 -7.16 -3.15 7.05
N SER A 82 -7.11 -4.47 7.20
CA SER A 82 -6.33 -5.11 8.26
C SER A 82 -4.83 -4.96 8.00
N ALA A 83 -4.38 -5.13 6.75
CA ALA A 83 -2.98 -4.95 6.37
C ALA A 83 -2.50 -3.52 6.65
N VAL A 84 -3.23 -2.53 6.16
CA VAL A 84 -2.86 -1.11 6.36
C VAL A 84 -2.95 -0.73 7.85
N SER A 85 -3.91 -1.27 8.60
CA SER A 85 -4.01 -1.05 10.05
C SER A 85 -2.80 -1.57 10.82
N GLU A 86 -2.20 -2.69 10.40
CA GLU A 86 -0.97 -3.19 11.05
C GLU A 86 0.24 -2.34 10.71
N VAL A 87 0.38 -1.90 9.44
CA VAL A 87 1.43 -0.95 9.04
C VAL A 87 1.32 0.34 9.86
N ALA A 88 0.11 0.89 9.97
CA ALA A 88 -0.18 2.07 10.77
C ALA A 88 0.15 1.84 12.25
N ALA A 89 -0.33 0.73 12.84
CA ALA A 89 -0.07 0.42 14.24
C ALA A 89 1.44 0.30 14.51
N TRP A 90 2.22 -0.29 13.59
CA TRP A 90 3.67 -0.36 13.73
C TRP A 90 4.34 1.02 13.67
N LEU A 91 3.94 1.84 12.69
CA LEU A 91 4.47 3.19 12.46
C LEU A 91 4.16 4.13 13.65
N LEU A 92 2.96 4.01 14.21
CA LEU A 92 2.42 4.88 15.25
C LEU A 92 2.67 4.36 16.67
N ALA A 93 3.21 3.15 16.85
CA ALA A 93 3.35 2.48 18.14
C ALA A 93 4.08 3.31 19.23
N SER A 94 4.87 4.30 18.84
CA SER A 94 5.62 5.19 19.72
C SER A 94 4.99 6.54 19.98
N GLN A 95 3.96 6.93 19.22
CA GLN A 95 3.31 8.22 19.38
C GLN A 95 2.59 8.29 20.74
N GLY A 96 3.06 9.18 21.61
CA GLY A 96 2.53 9.35 22.98
C GLY A 96 3.46 8.86 24.09
N SER A 97 4.60 8.24 23.76
CA SER A 97 5.68 8.00 24.73
C SER A 97 6.46 9.29 25.00
N PRO A 98 6.84 9.60 26.26
CA PRO A 98 7.67 10.76 26.58
C PRO A 98 9.13 10.64 26.08
N SER A 99 9.54 9.45 25.61
CA SER A 99 10.87 9.23 25.06
C SER A 99 10.78 8.93 23.57
N PRO A 100 11.62 9.56 22.72
CA PRO A 100 11.67 9.29 21.29
C PRO A 100 11.92 7.81 21.03
N SER A 101 11.12 7.23 20.15
CA SER A 101 11.33 5.87 19.66
C SER A 101 12.21 5.92 18.42
N PRO A 102 13.05 4.89 18.19
CA PRO A 102 13.72 4.71 16.90
C PRO A 102 12.75 4.72 15.72
N ARG A 103 11.46 4.39 15.96
CA ARG A 103 10.44 4.41 14.94
C ARG A 103 10.01 5.80 14.50
N ASP A 104 10.18 6.82 15.34
CA ASP A 104 9.69 8.18 15.05
C ASP A 104 10.40 8.79 13.84
N ASP A 105 11.60 8.30 13.53
CA ASP A 105 12.41 8.69 12.37
C ASP A 105 12.19 7.80 11.13
N GLU A 106 11.28 6.82 11.21
CA GLU A 106 11.06 5.87 10.12
C GLU A 106 10.14 6.43 9.03
N PHE A 107 10.50 6.07 7.79
CA PHE A 107 9.76 6.38 6.58
C PHE A 107 9.40 5.09 5.84
N LEU A 108 8.14 4.97 5.41
CA LEU A 108 7.64 3.83 4.67
C LEU A 108 7.20 4.21 3.26
N VAL A 109 7.56 3.39 2.30
CA VAL A 109 6.89 3.36 0.99
C VAL A 109 5.86 2.25 1.02
N VAL A 110 4.60 2.59 0.82
CA VAL A 110 3.51 1.63 0.66
C VAL A 110 3.08 1.68 -0.80
N TYR A 111 3.33 0.59 -1.52
CA TYR A 111 2.94 0.42 -2.91
C TYR A 111 1.69 -0.45 -2.99
N LEU A 112 0.68 0.05 -3.67
CA LEU A 112 -0.54 -0.68 -3.99
C LEU A 112 -0.34 -1.28 -5.38
N ASP A 113 -0.16 -2.59 -5.46
CA ASP A 113 -0.25 -3.29 -6.74
C ASP A 113 -1.74 -3.48 -7.06
N ASP A 114 -2.34 -2.41 -7.58
CA ASP A 114 -3.76 -2.27 -7.84
C ASP A 114 -4.04 -2.14 -9.35
N GLN A 115 -5.31 -2.31 -9.72
CA GLN A 115 -5.71 -2.43 -11.12
C GLN A 115 -6.57 -1.24 -11.59
N PRO A 116 -6.50 -0.88 -12.89
CA PRO A 116 -7.22 0.28 -13.42
C PRO A 116 -8.75 0.13 -13.31
N ASP A 117 -9.26 -1.10 -13.29
CA ASP A 117 -10.68 -1.42 -13.18
C ASP A 117 -11.34 -0.89 -11.90
N LEU A 118 -10.57 -0.64 -10.82
CA LEU A 118 -11.10 -0.02 -9.60
C LEU A 118 -11.75 1.34 -9.85
N ALA A 119 -11.27 2.09 -10.86
CA ALA A 119 -11.88 3.35 -11.27
C ALA A 119 -13.25 3.12 -11.95
N GLN A 120 -13.35 2.12 -12.82
CA GLN A 120 -14.60 1.76 -13.48
C GLN A 120 -15.64 1.26 -12.48
N TRP A 121 -15.21 0.53 -11.46
CA TRP A 121 -16.09 0.00 -10.41
C TRP A 121 -16.44 1.04 -9.33
N GLY A 122 -15.80 2.20 -9.35
CA GLY A 122 -16.05 3.27 -8.38
C GLY A 122 -15.48 3.00 -6.99
N HIS A 123 -14.45 2.15 -6.88
CA HIS A 123 -13.86 1.72 -5.61
C HIS A 123 -12.59 2.46 -5.19
N VAL A 124 -12.06 3.35 -6.04
CA VAL A 124 -10.86 4.16 -5.73
C VAL A 124 -11.04 4.99 -4.44
N GLY A 125 -12.20 5.64 -4.26
CA GLY A 125 -12.47 6.42 -3.05
C GLY A 125 -12.44 5.56 -1.79
N GLU A 126 -13.10 4.39 -1.84
CA GLU A 126 -13.15 3.45 -0.72
C GLU A 126 -11.76 2.88 -0.38
N LEU A 127 -10.92 2.62 -1.39
CA LEU A 127 -9.53 2.19 -1.21
C LEU A 127 -8.72 3.24 -0.43
N LEU A 128 -8.76 4.51 -0.86
CA LEU A 128 -8.01 5.60 -0.23
C LEU A 128 -8.56 5.97 1.16
N GLU A 129 -9.87 5.84 1.36
CA GLU A 129 -10.51 5.99 2.67
C GLU A 129 -10.00 4.94 3.67
N GLN A 130 -9.82 3.68 3.25
CA GLN A 130 -9.26 2.65 4.13
C GLN A 130 -7.80 2.94 4.52
N VAL A 131 -7.02 3.55 3.62
CA VAL A 131 -5.67 4.00 3.97
C VAL A 131 -5.70 5.12 5.00
N THR A 132 -6.50 6.16 4.74
CA THR A 132 -6.55 7.36 5.59
C THR A 132 -7.30 7.14 6.92
N ALA A 133 -8.12 6.10 7.01
CA ALA A 133 -8.71 5.64 8.26
C ALA A 133 -7.66 5.04 9.23
N ALA A 134 -6.56 4.49 8.69
CA ALA A 134 -5.49 3.87 9.46
C ALA A 134 -4.27 4.78 9.63
N ILE A 135 -3.83 5.44 8.55
CA ILE A 135 -2.65 6.30 8.52
C ILE A 135 -3.09 7.78 8.46
N PRO A 136 -2.74 8.61 9.46
CA PRO A 136 -3.02 10.04 9.44
C PRO A 136 -2.50 10.72 8.16
N ARG A 137 -3.36 11.51 7.51
CA ARG A 137 -3.07 12.15 6.22
C ARG A 137 -1.87 13.10 6.29
N ASP A 138 -1.63 13.74 7.42
CA ASP A 138 -0.51 14.63 7.67
C ASP A 138 0.85 13.91 7.61
N LEU A 139 0.89 12.61 7.90
CA LEU A 139 2.09 11.78 7.76
C LEU A 139 2.37 11.36 6.31
N ILE A 140 1.37 11.41 5.43
CA ILE A 140 1.50 11.00 4.02
C ILE A 140 1.98 12.20 3.20
N VAL A 141 3.00 12.01 2.36
CA VAL A 141 3.46 13.02 1.40
C VAL A 141 2.70 12.88 0.09
N SER A 142 1.83 13.85 -0.21
CA SER A 142 1.09 13.86 -1.48
C SER A 142 1.92 14.39 -2.65
N PRO A 143 1.49 14.10 -3.90
CA PRO A 143 2.08 14.69 -5.11
C PRO A 143 2.23 16.21 -5.06
N ALA A 144 1.20 16.93 -4.60
CA ALA A 144 1.25 18.38 -4.50
C ALA A 144 2.30 18.87 -3.48
N GLU A 145 2.37 18.22 -2.31
CA GLU A 145 3.36 18.56 -1.27
C GLU A 145 4.78 18.28 -1.73
N LEU A 146 5.03 17.12 -2.35
CA LEU A 146 6.37 16.77 -2.84
C LEU A 146 6.87 17.76 -3.90
N ARG A 147 5.98 18.17 -4.83
CA ARG A 147 6.30 19.20 -5.83
C ARG A 147 6.64 20.53 -5.18
N ALA A 148 5.85 20.98 -4.20
CA ALA A 148 6.12 22.22 -3.49
C ALA A 148 7.46 22.19 -2.75
N ILE A 149 7.76 21.10 -2.05
CA ILE A 149 9.04 20.90 -1.35
C ILE A 149 10.21 20.90 -2.34
N THR A 150 10.08 20.17 -3.46
CA THR A 150 11.12 20.09 -4.49
C THR A 150 11.41 21.46 -5.10
N LEU A 151 10.37 22.26 -5.36
CA LEU A 151 10.51 23.63 -5.86
C LEU A 151 11.18 24.55 -4.83
N GLU A 152 10.85 24.42 -3.55
CA GLU A 152 11.48 25.19 -2.46
C GLU A 152 12.97 24.85 -2.33
N GLN A 153 13.34 23.57 -2.42
CA GLN A 153 14.72 23.11 -2.23
C GLN A 153 15.59 23.22 -3.50
N GLY A 154 14.97 23.33 -4.68
CA GLY A 154 15.67 23.26 -5.97
C GLY A 154 16.18 21.86 -6.34
N ALA A 155 15.83 20.84 -5.55
CA ALA A 155 16.18 19.43 -5.74
C ALA A 155 15.17 18.53 -5.01
N PRO A 156 15.03 17.24 -5.40
CA PRO A 156 14.20 16.28 -4.66
C PRO A 156 14.65 16.16 -3.20
N PRO A 157 13.73 16.13 -2.22
CA PRO A 157 14.08 16.02 -0.81
C PRO A 157 14.67 14.65 -0.47
N SER A 158 15.49 14.59 0.58
CA SER A 158 15.87 13.32 1.21
C SER A 158 14.77 12.82 2.14
N ILE A 159 14.79 11.51 2.45
CA ILE A 159 13.93 10.92 3.48
C ILE A 159 14.10 11.65 4.82
N ASP A 160 15.35 11.87 5.26
CA ASP A 160 15.64 12.58 6.51
C ASP A 160 15.00 13.98 6.56
N MET A 161 14.94 14.66 5.41
CA MET A 161 14.29 15.96 5.32
C MET A 161 12.76 15.83 5.42
N LEU A 162 12.17 14.87 4.71
CA LEU A 162 10.74 14.60 4.80
C LEU A 162 10.30 14.31 6.23
N VAL A 163 11.04 13.46 6.93
CA VAL A 163 10.77 13.09 8.32
C VAL A 163 11.06 14.25 9.26
N GLY A 164 12.31 14.73 9.30
CA GLY A 164 12.77 15.67 10.32
C GLY A 164 12.26 17.11 10.16
N ARG A 165 12.01 17.56 8.91
CA ARG A 165 11.55 18.93 8.64
C ARG A 165 10.06 19.02 8.34
N TYR A 166 9.51 18.04 7.63
CA TYR A 166 8.10 18.09 7.18
C TYR A 166 7.18 17.12 7.95
N GLY A 167 7.72 16.31 8.86
CA GLY A 167 6.93 15.35 9.64
C GLY A 167 6.31 14.22 8.81
N LYS A 168 6.75 14.05 7.55
CA LYS A 168 6.24 13.04 6.63
C LYS A 168 6.92 11.72 6.89
N ARG A 169 6.12 10.65 6.91
CA ARG A 169 6.56 9.30 7.28
C ARG A 169 6.07 8.22 6.31
N VAL A 170 5.20 8.56 5.37
CA VAL A 170 4.67 7.62 4.39
C VAL A 170 4.66 8.23 2.99
N LEU A 171 5.18 7.48 2.02
CA LEU A 171 4.92 7.64 0.60
C LEU A 171 3.91 6.57 0.18
N LEU A 172 2.74 6.97 -0.29
CA LEU A 172 1.77 6.03 -0.87
C LEU A 172 1.93 6.03 -2.39
N MET A 173 2.09 4.87 -2.98
CA MET A 173 2.21 4.65 -4.42
C MET A 173 1.14 3.68 -4.89
N SER A 174 0.68 3.85 -6.13
CA SER A 174 -0.31 2.98 -6.78
C SER A 174 0.22 2.58 -8.15
N ALA A 175 0.03 1.30 -8.51
CA ALA A 175 0.38 0.78 -9.83
C ALA A 175 -0.47 1.43 -10.93
N SER A 176 -1.70 1.82 -10.59
CA SER A 176 -2.68 2.42 -11.49
C SER A 176 -2.77 3.94 -11.38
N ASP A 177 -2.96 4.62 -12.52
CA ASP A 177 -3.22 6.07 -12.51
C ASP A 177 -4.72 6.36 -12.45
N TYR A 178 -5.20 6.80 -11.28
CA TYR A 178 -6.59 7.23 -11.10
C TYR A 178 -6.77 8.76 -11.25
N GLY A 179 -5.71 9.50 -11.60
CA GLY A 179 -5.72 10.93 -11.80
C GLY A 179 -6.26 11.73 -10.60
N PRO A 180 -7.18 12.69 -10.80
CA PRO A 180 -7.66 13.57 -9.72
C PRO A 180 -8.30 12.84 -8.54
N ALA A 181 -8.80 11.61 -8.75
CA ALA A 181 -9.37 10.80 -7.68
C ALA A 181 -8.33 10.37 -6.64
N MET A 182 -7.03 10.35 -6.99
CA MET A 182 -5.93 9.86 -6.15
C MET A 182 -4.84 10.92 -5.88
N ASP A 183 -4.67 11.91 -6.75
CA ASP A 183 -3.61 12.94 -6.70
C ASP A 183 -3.48 13.70 -5.35
N HIS A 184 -4.53 13.66 -4.54
CA HIS A 184 -4.55 14.27 -3.22
C HIS A 184 -3.87 13.40 -2.14
N LEU A 185 -3.48 12.16 -2.45
CA LEU A 185 -2.96 11.19 -1.49
C LEU A 185 -1.76 10.38 -2.01
N ALA A 186 -1.87 9.76 -3.18
CA ALA A 186 -0.89 8.80 -3.67
C ALA A 186 -0.21 9.24 -4.97
N HIS A 187 0.93 8.64 -5.27
CA HIS A 187 1.68 8.81 -6.50
C HIS A 187 1.50 7.59 -7.41
N THR A 188 1.41 7.81 -8.71
CA THR A 188 1.34 6.71 -9.68
C THR A 188 2.75 6.19 -9.97
N HIS A 189 2.94 4.86 -10.01
CA HIS A 189 4.16 4.25 -10.52
C HIS A 189 3.89 2.82 -11.02
N HIS A 190 3.97 2.57 -12.32
CA HIS A 190 3.50 1.29 -12.88
C HIS A 190 4.38 0.05 -12.59
N SER A 191 5.60 0.21 -12.05
CA SER A 191 6.46 -0.93 -11.76
C SER A 191 7.51 -0.61 -10.70
N LEU A 192 7.74 -1.50 -9.74
CA LEU A 192 8.76 -1.31 -8.71
C LEU A 192 10.20 -1.51 -9.20
N CYS A 193 10.36 -2.10 -10.37
CA CYS A 193 11.68 -2.39 -10.93
C CYS A 193 12.40 -1.09 -11.34
N ASN A 194 13.69 -1.00 -11.02
CA ASN A 194 14.56 0.14 -11.34
C ASN A 194 14.24 1.46 -10.62
N LEU A 195 13.45 1.42 -9.55
CA LEU A 195 13.35 2.54 -8.61
C LEU A 195 14.75 2.83 -8.02
N SER A 196 15.31 3.99 -8.38
CA SER A 196 16.60 4.47 -7.85
C SER A 196 16.38 5.81 -7.16
N GLU A 197 16.74 5.91 -5.88
CA GLU A 197 16.27 7.00 -5.03
C GLU A 197 17.39 7.86 -4.46
N PRO A 198 17.39 9.18 -4.78
CA PRO A 198 16.84 10.25 -3.91
C PRO A 198 15.44 10.75 -4.29
N LEU A 199 14.56 10.97 -3.32
CA LEU A 199 13.17 10.49 -3.31
C LEU A 199 12.39 10.45 -4.64
N PHE A 200 12.46 9.29 -5.31
CA PHE A 200 12.24 8.84 -6.69
C PHE A 200 12.23 9.90 -7.80
N ARG A 201 13.12 10.90 -7.68
CA ARG A 201 13.57 11.98 -8.60
C ARG A 201 12.57 12.62 -9.58
N SER A 202 11.29 12.51 -9.29
CA SER A 202 10.17 13.43 -9.53
C SER A 202 8.83 12.71 -9.36
N MET A 203 8.88 11.36 -9.32
CA MET A 203 7.77 10.41 -9.41
C MET A 203 7.09 10.44 -10.78
#